data_AF-A0A7S1L0C4-F1
#
_entry.id   AF-A0A7S1L0C4-F1
#
_cell.length_a   1.000
_cell.length_b   1.000
_cell.length_c   1.000
_cell.angle_alpha   90.00
_cell.angle_beta   90.00
_cell.angle_gamma   90.00
#
_symmetry.space_group_name_H-M   'P 1'
#
loop_
_entity.id
_entity.type
_entity.pdbx_description
1 polymer ?
#
loop_
_entity_poly.entity_id
_entity_poly.type
_entity_poly.pdbx_seq_one_letter_code
_entity_poly.pdbx_strand_id
1 'polypeptide(L)'
;QVEYVEKIVEKTVEREVIRETGLRPEEVAAKEEELRKINEKLQQKAEAERRELASRRDLAESERKKLLQQVDEQERQALESERHKADLENKLRSMEEKMMVGKEMMEQAIVQEEELKRQQRKLRKQHEREALLKEREEQQKQENEELESKCHSQEEQVAKLTTKLQKLWDKYQKAQQEMVDVQQFNQGEREEMLEMIRELRRELKLKSMIMESFVPLKEVQSTQERALWDPEEDEWKIRPIKIEREERPVKPPSALGLPRPTTEFARVTRAMGDPNPRYMYDSIVMTDLDLPERTTEDFEVHPELGDRIEGALTLALSPDDDDAAKGGGADEKAHTNGRPTTGSRKRPQSGRPGTGRKHEGGEAAFPQARGLVSRE
;
A
#
# COMPACT_ATOMS: atom_id res chain seq x y z
N GLN A 1 59.77 -111.69 65.36
CA GLN A 1 59.31 -112.39 64.15
C GLN A 1 59.95 -111.66 62.98
N VAL A 2 60.88 -112.14 62.17
CA VAL A 2 61.47 -113.45 61.81
C VAL A 2 62.87 -113.06 61.28
N GLU A 3 63.99 -113.46 61.89
CA GLU A 3 64.76 -114.71 61.69
C GLU A 3 65.88 -114.59 60.63
N TYR A 4 67.08 -114.97 61.07
CA TYR A 4 68.39 -114.98 60.41
C TYR A 4 68.65 -116.33 59.72
N VAL A 5 69.77 -116.43 58.98
CA VAL A 5 70.83 -117.48 59.08
C VAL A 5 71.34 -118.07 57.72
N GLU A 6 72.62 -117.73 57.42
CA GLU A 6 73.83 -118.52 57.02
C GLU A 6 73.94 -119.52 55.85
N LYS A 7 75.13 -119.47 55.19
CA LYS A 7 76.19 -120.52 55.03
C LYS A 7 77.40 -119.90 54.27
N ILE A 8 78.65 -119.79 54.77
CA ILE A 8 79.76 -120.70 55.17
C ILE A 8 80.42 -121.49 54.00
N VAL A 9 81.76 -121.38 53.84
CA VAL A 9 82.88 -122.42 53.78
C VAL A 9 84.23 -121.66 53.54
N GLU A 10 85.17 -121.52 54.51
CA GLU A 10 86.41 -122.31 54.83
C GLU A 10 87.44 -122.50 53.66
N LYS A 11 88.79 -122.43 53.82
CA LYS A 11 89.66 -123.17 54.76
C LYS A 11 91.17 -122.76 54.73
N THR A 12 91.78 -122.74 55.93
CA THR A 12 93.12 -123.21 56.39
C THR A 12 94.48 -122.51 56.15
N VAL A 13 95.26 -122.62 57.24
CA VAL A 13 96.56 -122.08 57.69
C VAL A 13 97.64 -123.17 57.58
N GLU A 14 98.93 -122.82 57.49
CA GLU A 14 99.99 -123.53 58.24
C GLU A 14 101.28 -122.71 58.37
N ARG A 15 101.97 -122.93 59.49
CA ARG A 15 103.05 -122.16 60.08
C ARG A 15 104.12 -123.18 60.47
N GLU A 16 105.36 -123.04 60.03
CA GLU A 16 106.48 -123.72 60.70
C GLU A 16 107.72 -122.83 60.84
N VAL A 17 108.25 -122.91 62.04
CA VAL A 17 109.47 -122.36 62.63
C VAL A 17 110.50 -123.49 62.58
N ILE A 18 111.81 -123.26 62.35
CA ILE A 18 112.93 -124.03 62.95
C ILE A 18 114.31 -123.40 62.61
N ARG A 19 114.93 -122.88 63.67
CA ARG A 19 116.29 -123.11 64.24
C ARG A 19 117.57 -122.97 63.41
N GLU A 20 118.30 -121.92 63.81
CA GLU A 20 119.70 -121.85 64.25
C GLU A 20 120.47 -123.15 64.52
N THR A 21 121.76 -123.13 64.17
CA THR A 21 122.98 -123.67 64.83
C THR A 21 123.94 -124.10 63.71
N GLY A 22 125.21 -123.71 63.59
CA GLY A 22 126.23 -123.16 64.47
C GLY A 22 127.58 -123.80 64.06
N LEU A 23 128.72 -123.14 64.35
CA LEU A 23 130.15 -123.56 64.16
C LEU A 23 130.77 -123.15 62.80
N ARG A 24 131.90 -122.42 62.64
CA ARG A 24 133.09 -122.06 63.45
C ARG A 24 133.73 -120.72 62.93
N PRO A 25 134.66 -120.08 63.66
CA PRO A 25 134.95 -118.63 63.56
C PRO A 25 136.01 -118.15 62.55
N GLU A 26 136.56 -118.98 61.65
CA GLU A 26 137.70 -118.58 60.80
C GLU A 26 137.38 -118.38 59.30
N GLU A 27 136.13 -118.58 58.88
CA GLU A 27 135.71 -118.41 57.46
C GLU A 27 134.88 -117.12 57.21
N VAL A 28 134.74 -116.27 58.22
CA VAL A 28 133.83 -115.11 58.20
C VAL A 28 134.37 -113.96 57.33
N ALA A 29 135.69 -113.79 57.22
CA ALA A 29 136.29 -112.71 56.44
C ALA A 29 136.22 -112.94 54.91
N ALA A 30 136.23 -114.20 54.45
CA ALA A 30 136.17 -114.53 53.02
C ALA A 30 134.73 -114.53 52.46
N LYS A 31 133.71 -114.74 53.29
CA LYS A 31 132.29 -114.73 52.86
C LYS A 31 131.66 -113.34 52.80
N GLU A 32 132.18 -112.34 53.53
CA GLU A 32 131.64 -110.97 53.49
C GLU A 32 131.94 -110.23 52.17
N GLU A 33 133.08 -110.51 51.52
CA GLU A 33 133.42 -109.89 50.23
C GLU A 33 132.62 -110.48 49.05
N GLU A 34 132.29 -111.78 49.10
CA GLU A 34 131.42 -112.43 48.11
C GLU A 34 129.96 -111.95 48.22
N LEU A 35 129.44 -111.71 49.43
CA LEU A 35 128.06 -111.24 49.65
C LEU A 35 127.83 -109.79 49.19
N ARG A 36 128.84 -108.91 49.24
CA ARG A 36 128.71 -107.52 48.74
C ARG A 36 128.50 -107.47 47.23
N LYS A 37 129.24 -108.27 46.45
CA LYS A 37 129.10 -108.34 44.98
C LYS A 37 127.77 -108.92 44.52
N ILE A 38 127.12 -109.75 45.34
CA ILE A 38 125.80 -110.33 45.02
C ILE A 38 124.67 -109.34 45.33
N ASN A 39 124.76 -108.57 46.41
CA ASN A 39 123.73 -107.58 46.76
C ASN A 39 123.62 -106.41 45.77
N GLU A 40 124.74 -105.90 45.23
CA GLU A 40 124.71 -104.83 44.22
C GLU A 40 124.02 -105.27 42.91
N LYS A 41 124.19 -106.54 42.50
CA LYS A 41 123.52 -107.08 41.31
C LYS A 41 122.01 -107.28 41.51
N LEU A 42 121.56 -107.48 42.75
CA LEU A 42 120.13 -107.64 43.07
C LEU A 42 119.40 -106.29 43.03
N GLN A 43 120.04 -105.21 43.50
CA GLN A 43 119.42 -103.87 43.51
C GLN A 43 119.25 -103.29 42.10
N GLN A 44 120.20 -103.51 41.19
CA GLN A 44 120.10 -103.00 39.81
C GLN A 44 118.97 -103.65 39.01
N LYS A 45 118.61 -104.92 39.30
CA LYS A 45 117.49 -105.60 38.63
C LYS A 45 116.13 -105.11 39.12
N ALA A 46 115.99 -104.78 40.41
CA ALA A 46 114.74 -104.30 40.98
C ALA A 46 114.34 -102.88 40.51
N GLU A 47 115.31 -101.99 40.25
CA GLU A 47 115.01 -100.65 39.73
C GLU A 47 114.58 -100.65 38.26
N ALA A 48 115.06 -101.61 37.47
CA ALA A 48 114.68 -101.75 36.06
C ALA A 48 113.20 -102.18 35.91
N GLU A 49 112.74 -103.15 36.71
CA GLU A 49 111.34 -103.62 36.67
C GLU A 49 110.33 -102.55 37.12
N ARG A 50 110.74 -101.63 38.02
CA ARG A 50 109.85 -100.55 38.50
C ARG A 50 109.61 -99.45 37.46
N ARG A 51 110.55 -99.23 36.52
CA ARG A 51 110.42 -98.23 35.45
C ARG A 51 109.53 -98.69 34.30
N GLU A 52 109.50 -99.99 33.96
CA GLU A 52 108.62 -100.51 32.90
C GLU A 52 107.14 -100.51 33.30
N LEU A 53 106.81 -100.66 34.59
CA LEU A 53 105.43 -100.62 35.06
C LEU A 53 104.82 -99.19 35.10
N ALA A 54 105.65 -98.16 35.22
CA ALA A 54 105.18 -96.76 35.20
C ALA A 54 104.83 -96.29 33.79
N SER A 55 105.61 -96.66 32.77
CA SER A 55 105.37 -96.24 31.37
C SER A 55 104.10 -96.84 30.75
N ARG A 56 103.65 -98.00 31.26
CA ARG A 56 102.43 -98.67 30.77
C ARG A 56 101.13 -98.05 31.30
N ARG A 57 101.17 -97.29 32.40
CA ARG A 57 100.00 -96.64 33.01
C ARG A 57 99.68 -95.28 32.34
N ASP A 58 100.69 -94.53 31.95
CA ASP A 58 100.51 -93.20 31.33
C ASP A 58 99.95 -93.30 29.90
N LEU A 59 100.22 -94.39 29.19
CA LEU A 59 99.69 -94.61 27.84
C LEU A 59 98.16 -94.84 27.86
N ALA A 60 97.64 -95.55 28.87
CA ALA A 60 96.22 -95.89 29.00
C ALA A 60 95.32 -94.70 29.37
N GLU A 61 95.84 -93.71 30.12
CA GLU A 61 95.08 -92.50 30.45
C GLU A 61 94.94 -91.54 29.24
N SER A 62 95.90 -91.59 28.29
CA SER A 62 95.88 -90.75 27.09
C SER A 62 94.85 -91.18 26.04
N GLU A 63 94.55 -92.48 25.95
CA GLU A 63 93.58 -93.04 25.01
C GLU A 63 92.12 -92.83 25.48
N ARG A 64 91.88 -92.91 26.79
CA ARG A 64 90.55 -92.65 27.39
C ARG A 64 90.11 -91.19 27.23
N LYS A 65 91.05 -90.24 27.27
CA LYS A 65 90.75 -88.80 27.15
C LYS A 65 90.40 -88.38 25.72
N LYS A 66 90.95 -89.05 24.70
CA LYS A 66 90.65 -88.78 23.28
C LYS A 66 89.25 -89.26 22.87
N LEU A 67 88.80 -90.39 23.40
CA LEU A 67 87.47 -90.93 23.11
C LEU A 67 86.34 -90.09 23.69
N LEU A 68 86.52 -89.49 24.88
CA LEU A 68 85.53 -88.58 25.47
C LEU A 68 85.34 -87.29 24.66
N GLN A 69 86.42 -86.74 24.09
CA GLN A 69 86.34 -85.53 23.26
C GLN A 69 85.63 -85.77 21.91
N GLN A 70 85.73 -86.99 21.36
CA GLN A 70 85.04 -87.33 20.11
C GLN A 70 83.52 -87.47 20.29
N VAL A 71 83.05 -87.87 21.48
CA VAL A 71 81.62 -87.98 21.78
C VAL A 71 80.98 -86.60 21.99
N ASP A 72 81.64 -85.71 22.75
CA ASP A 72 81.15 -84.34 22.98
C ASP A 72 81.03 -83.54 21.65
N GLU A 73 81.98 -83.72 20.73
CA GLU A 73 81.97 -83.03 19.43
C GLU A 73 80.80 -83.51 18.54
N GLN A 74 80.46 -84.81 18.59
CA GLN A 74 79.32 -85.35 17.85
C GLN A 74 77.97 -84.87 18.41
N GLU A 75 77.83 -84.76 19.73
CA GLU A 75 76.63 -84.20 20.35
C GLU A 75 76.43 -82.72 20.02
N ARG A 76 77.51 -81.94 19.95
CA ARG A 76 77.47 -80.51 19.58
C ARG A 76 77.00 -80.31 18.13
N GLN A 77 77.49 -81.12 17.21
CA GLN A 77 77.11 -81.06 15.79
C GLN A 77 75.66 -81.49 15.55
N ALA A 78 75.17 -82.48 16.29
CA ALA A 78 73.77 -82.89 16.23
C ALA A 78 72.82 -81.76 16.67
N LEU A 79 73.12 -81.09 17.80
CA LEU A 79 72.32 -79.99 18.33
C LEU A 79 72.32 -78.76 17.42
N GLU A 80 73.46 -78.42 16.82
CA GLU A 80 73.54 -77.33 15.84
C GLU A 80 72.72 -77.65 14.58
N SER A 81 72.73 -78.91 14.11
CA SER A 81 71.91 -79.33 12.96
C SER A 81 70.40 -79.29 13.25
N GLU A 82 69.98 -79.62 14.47
CA GLU A 82 68.57 -79.52 14.89
C GLU A 82 68.13 -78.06 15.03
N ARG A 83 68.99 -77.18 15.55
CA ARG A 83 68.73 -75.74 15.59
C ARG A 83 68.59 -75.15 14.19
N HIS A 84 69.48 -75.51 13.25
CA HIS A 84 69.37 -75.07 11.87
C HIS A 84 68.09 -75.58 11.18
N LYS A 85 67.66 -76.82 11.46
CA LYS A 85 66.38 -77.33 10.96
C LYS A 85 65.19 -76.57 11.55
N ALA A 86 65.19 -76.31 12.86
CA ALA A 86 64.14 -75.54 13.52
C ALA A 86 64.05 -74.09 13.01
N ASP A 87 65.19 -73.43 12.76
CA ASP A 87 65.23 -72.08 12.21
C ASP A 87 64.70 -72.02 10.77
N LEU A 88 65.04 -73.02 9.94
CA LEU A 88 64.52 -73.14 8.58
C LEU A 88 63.01 -73.39 8.57
N GLU A 89 62.50 -74.25 9.46
CA GLU A 89 61.06 -74.47 9.63
C GLU A 89 60.33 -73.21 10.08
N ASN A 90 60.89 -72.46 11.03
CA ASN A 90 60.32 -71.19 11.48
C ASN A 90 60.32 -70.14 10.36
N LYS A 91 61.36 -70.14 9.51
CA LYS A 91 61.43 -69.25 8.35
C LYS A 91 60.41 -69.61 7.29
N LEU A 92 60.22 -70.90 7.01
CA LEU A 92 59.18 -71.42 6.12
C LEU A 92 57.79 -71.06 6.63
N ARG A 93 57.48 -71.33 7.91
CA ARG A 93 56.20 -70.94 8.51
C ARG A 93 55.95 -69.43 8.44
N SER A 94 56.97 -68.60 8.69
CA SER A 94 56.85 -67.13 8.55
C SER A 94 56.57 -66.71 7.10
N MET A 95 57.18 -67.39 6.12
CA MET A 95 56.94 -67.10 4.70
C MET A 95 55.55 -67.59 4.27
N GLU A 96 55.12 -68.76 4.71
CA GLU A 96 53.78 -69.32 4.47
C GLU A 96 52.70 -68.44 5.10
N GLU A 97 52.89 -67.99 6.34
CA GLU A 97 51.96 -67.07 7.01
C GLU A 97 51.89 -65.72 6.29
N LYS A 98 53.01 -65.15 5.86
CA LYS A 98 53.01 -63.90 5.08
C LYS A 98 52.42 -64.04 3.67
N MET A 99 52.58 -65.20 3.05
CA MET A 99 51.99 -65.49 1.74
C MET A 99 50.48 -65.75 1.86
N MET A 100 50.04 -66.42 2.93
CA MET A 100 48.63 -66.59 3.27
C MET A 100 47.99 -65.25 3.61
N VAL A 101 48.60 -64.46 4.51
CA VAL A 101 48.13 -63.10 4.84
C VAL A 101 48.19 -62.19 3.61
N GLY A 102 49.20 -62.31 2.74
CA GLY A 102 49.26 -61.55 1.48
C GLY A 102 48.17 -61.93 0.49
N LYS A 103 47.83 -63.22 0.39
CA LYS A 103 46.74 -63.74 -0.43
C LYS A 103 45.37 -63.32 0.13
N GLU A 104 45.19 -63.41 1.45
CA GLU A 104 44.00 -62.95 2.15
C GLU A 104 43.81 -61.44 2.00
N MET A 105 44.87 -60.64 2.11
CA MET A 105 44.82 -59.18 1.92
C MET A 105 44.56 -58.80 0.46
N MET A 106 45.13 -59.54 -0.50
CA MET A 106 44.86 -59.34 -1.94
C MET A 106 43.40 -59.72 -2.28
N GLU A 107 42.91 -60.84 -1.77
CA GLU A 107 41.52 -61.27 -1.92
C GLU A 107 40.57 -60.27 -1.25
N GLN A 108 40.90 -59.77 -0.05
CA GLN A 108 40.14 -58.71 0.62
C GLN A 108 40.15 -57.40 -0.18
N ALA A 109 41.28 -57.00 -0.78
CA ALA A 109 41.37 -55.80 -1.61
C ALA A 109 40.55 -55.94 -2.90
N ILE A 110 40.56 -57.12 -3.55
CA ILE A 110 39.73 -57.41 -4.73
C ILE A 110 38.25 -57.37 -4.36
N VAL A 111 37.85 -57.98 -3.25
CA VAL A 111 36.46 -57.94 -2.75
C VAL A 111 36.03 -56.50 -2.43
N GLN A 112 36.90 -55.71 -1.78
CA GLN A 112 36.64 -54.30 -1.47
C GLN A 112 36.52 -53.45 -2.75
N GLU A 113 37.36 -53.67 -3.76
CA GLU A 113 37.29 -52.96 -5.05
C GLU A 113 36.00 -53.32 -5.81
N GLU A 114 35.63 -54.60 -5.84
CA GLU A 114 34.36 -55.04 -6.43
C GLU A 114 33.16 -54.45 -5.69
N GLU A 115 33.22 -54.37 -4.36
CA GLU A 115 32.18 -53.78 -3.52
C GLU A 115 32.07 -52.27 -3.72
N LEU A 116 33.18 -51.53 -3.77
CA LEU A 116 33.23 -50.11 -4.13
C LEU A 116 32.66 -49.88 -5.53
N LYS A 117 33.01 -50.72 -6.51
CA LYS A 117 32.48 -50.62 -7.88
C LYS A 117 30.98 -50.92 -7.93
N ARG A 118 30.48 -51.86 -7.13
CA ARG A 118 29.04 -52.12 -6.95
C ARG A 118 28.35 -50.93 -6.30
N GLN A 119 28.95 -50.32 -5.27
CA GLN A 119 28.43 -49.12 -4.60
C GLN A 119 28.40 -47.92 -5.55
N GLN A 120 29.47 -47.66 -6.31
CA GLN A 120 29.51 -46.60 -7.33
C GLN A 120 28.45 -46.80 -8.42
N ARG A 121 28.23 -48.03 -8.89
CA ARG A 121 27.15 -48.34 -9.85
C ARG A 121 25.77 -48.08 -9.26
N LYS A 122 25.55 -48.41 -7.98
CA LYS A 122 24.28 -48.13 -7.28
C LYS A 122 24.08 -46.62 -7.12
N LEU A 123 25.11 -45.89 -6.71
CA LEU A 123 25.10 -44.42 -6.61
C LEU A 123 24.80 -43.77 -7.95
N ARG A 124 25.45 -44.18 -9.05
CA ARG A 124 25.14 -43.68 -10.39
C ARG A 124 23.68 -43.91 -10.78
N LYS A 125 23.16 -45.13 -10.55
CA LYS A 125 21.74 -45.43 -10.82
C LYS A 125 20.79 -44.61 -9.95
N GLN A 126 21.15 -44.32 -8.70
CA GLN A 126 20.36 -43.43 -7.84
C GLN A 126 20.40 -42.00 -8.36
N HIS A 127 21.58 -41.50 -8.73
CA HIS A 127 21.77 -40.15 -9.26
C HIS A 127 21.06 -39.94 -10.61
N GLU A 128 21.04 -40.96 -11.47
CA GLU A 128 20.26 -40.98 -12.72
C GLU A 128 18.75 -40.95 -12.45
N ARG A 129 18.27 -41.73 -11.47
CA ARG A 129 16.85 -41.72 -11.08
C ARG A 129 16.44 -40.39 -10.45
N GLU A 130 17.30 -39.82 -9.61
CA GLU A 130 17.09 -38.52 -8.99
C GLU A 130 17.09 -37.40 -10.03
N ALA A 131 18.01 -37.44 -11.00
CA ALA A 131 18.02 -36.49 -12.12
C ALA A 131 16.76 -36.58 -12.97
N LEU A 132 16.28 -37.79 -13.28
CA LEU A 132 15.05 -38.00 -14.06
C LEU A 132 13.81 -37.54 -13.28
N LEU A 133 13.75 -37.82 -11.98
CA LEU A 133 12.71 -37.29 -11.09
C LEU A 133 12.72 -35.76 -11.06
N LYS A 134 13.90 -35.16 -10.91
CA LYS A 134 14.08 -33.71 -10.88
C LYS A 134 13.68 -33.06 -12.20
N GLU A 135 14.07 -33.63 -13.33
CA GLU A 135 13.67 -33.15 -14.66
C GLU A 135 12.14 -33.22 -14.83
N ARG A 136 11.50 -34.32 -14.41
CA ARG A 136 10.05 -34.45 -14.43
C ARG A 136 9.36 -33.44 -13.51
N GLU A 137 9.90 -33.19 -12.33
CA GLU A 137 9.39 -32.15 -11.42
C GLU A 137 9.54 -30.76 -12.01
N GLU A 138 10.65 -30.46 -12.69
CA GLU A 138 10.87 -29.20 -13.38
C GLU A 138 9.88 -29.02 -14.54
N GLN A 139 9.63 -30.06 -15.33
CA GLN A 139 8.59 -30.04 -16.38
C GLN A 139 7.20 -29.78 -15.80
N GLN A 140 6.83 -30.45 -14.71
CA GLN A 140 5.54 -30.22 -14.03
C GLN A 140 5.42 -28.82 -13.45
N LYS A 141 6.51 -28.26 -12.91
CA LYS A 141 6.54 -26.87 -12.43
C LYS A 141 6.32 -25.89 -13.59
N GLN A 142 7.00 -26.09 -14.72
CA GLN A 142 6.81 -25.27 -15.92
C GLN A 142 5.37 -25.36 -16.44
N GLU A 143 4.80 -26.56 -16.54
CA GLU A 143 3.39 -26.75 -16.95
C GLU A 143 2.41 -26.06 -15.99
N ASN A 144 2.65 -26.15 -14.68
CA ASN A 144 1.84 -25.46 -13.68
C ASN A 144 1.96 -23.93 -13.79
N GLU A 145 3.17 -23.40 -13.95
CA GLU A 145 3.42 -21.97 -14.14
C GLU A 145 2.72 -21.44 -15.41
N GLU A 146 2.74 -22.21 -16.50
CA GLU A 146 2.01 -21.87 -17.71
C GLU A 146 0.48 -21.86 -17.50
N LEU A 147 -0.05 -22.85 -16.77
CA LEU A 147 -1.47 -22.92 -16.44
C LEU A 147 -1.89 -21.76 -15.53
N GLU A 148 -1.08 -21.42 -14.53
CA GLU A 148 -1.30 -20.28 -13.65
C GLU A 148 -1.32 -18.96 -14.43
N SER A 149 -0.39 -18.77 -15.37
CA SER A 149 -0.37 -17.60 -16.26
C SER A 149 -1.62 -17.52 -17.15
N LYS A 150 -2.08 -18.65 -17.71
CA LYS A 150 -3.32 -18.72 -18.50
C LYS A 150 -4.56 -18.41 -17.64
N CYS A 151 -4.66 -18.98 -16.45
CA CYS A 151 -5.74 -18.71 -15.50
C CYS A 151 -5.76 -17.23 -15.09
N HIS A 152 -4.60 -16.67 -14.74
CA HIS A 152 -4.49 -15.25 -14.37
C HIS A 152 -4.91 -14.31 -15.51
N SER A 153 -4.53 -14.63 -16.76
CA SER A 153 -4.98 -13.88 -17.94
C SER A 153 -6.50 -13.93 -18.12
N GLN A 154 -7.12 -15.10 -17.90
CA GLN A 154 -8.58 -15.25 -17.97
C GLN A 154 -9.29 -14.50 -16.85
N GLU A 155 -8.79 -14.55 -15.62
CA GLU A 155 -9.31 -13.79 -14.48
C GLU A 155 -9.27 -12.28 -14.75
N GLU A 156 -8.16 -11.78 -15.30
CA GLU A 156 -8.03 -10.36 -15.67
C GLU A 156 -9.05 -9.97 -16.75
N GLN A 157 -9.29 -10.84 -17.74
CA GLN A 157 -10.32 -10.61 -18.77
C GLN A 157 -11.73 -10.59 -18.18
N VAL A 158 -12.05 -11.52 -17.29
CA VAL A 158 -13.33 -11.52 -16.57
C VAL A 158 -13.49 -10.23 -15.77
N ALA A 159 -12.48 -9.79 -15.03
CA ALA A 159 -12.53 -8.53 -14.29
C ALA A 159 -12.74 -7.31 -15.23
N LYS A 160 -12.04 -7.27 -16.37
CA LYS A 160 -12.22 -6.23 -17.39
C LYS A 160 -13.63 -6.24 -17.99
N LEU A 161 -14.23 -7.42 -18.21
CA LEU A 161 -15.60 -7.53 -18.72
C LEU A 161 -16.64 -7.16 -17.67
N THR A 162 -16.49 -7.62 -16.43
CA THR A 162 -17.38 -7.27 -15.31
C THR A 162 -17.40 -5.77 -15.04
N THR A 163 -16.24 -5.11 -15.05
CA THR A 163 -16.17 -3.65 -14.89
C THR A 163 -16.80 -2.90 -16.05
N LYS A 164 -16.66 -3.40 -17.29
CA LYS A 164 -17.37 -2.84 -18.45
C LYS A 164 -18.88 -3.03 -18.34
N LEU A 165 -19.33 -4.21 -17.91
CA LEU A 165 -20.74 -4.52 -17.70
C LEU A 165 -21.33 -3.61 -16.63
N GLN A 166 -20.66 -3.43 -15.49
CA GLN A 166 -21.10 -2.51 -14.45
C GLN A 166 -21.23 -1.09 -14.98
N LYS A 167 -20.24 -0.59 -15.73
CA LYS A 167 -20.31 0.75 -16.35
C LYS A 167 -21.47 0.88 -17.33
N LEU A 168 -21.76 -0.16 -18.11
CA LEU A 168 -22.90 -0.15 -19.04
C LEU A 168 -24.24 -0.21 -18.29
N TRP A 169 -24.30 -0.99 -17.22
CA TRP A 169 -25.47 -1.07 -16.34
C TRP A 169 -25.76 0.26 -15.67
N ASP A 170 -24.73 0.94 -15.13
CA ASP A 170 -24.87 2.25 -14.51
C ASP A 170 -25.34 3.30 -15.55
N LYS A 171 -24.80 3.25 -16.77
CA LYS A 171 -25.26 4.12 -17.87
C LYS A 171 -26.71 3.84 -18.25
N TYR A 172 -27.10 2.57 -18.32
CA TYR A 172 -28.46 2.16 -18.61
C TYR A 172 -29.43 2.64 -17.52
N GLN A 173 -29.10 2.42 -16.25
CA GLN A 173 -29.88 2.91 -15.10
C GLN A 173 -30.03 4.44 -15.13
N LYS A 174 -28.94 5.17 -15.42
CA LYS A 174 -28.99 6.64 -15.57
C LYS A 174 -29.91 7.07 -16.70
N ALA A 175 -29.76 6.50 -17.90
CA ALA A 175 -30.62 6.83 -19.04
C ALA A 175 -32.09 6.47 -18.77
N GLN A 176 -32.35 5.37 -18.06
CA GLN A 176 -33.69 4.97 -17.64
C GLN A 176 -34.29 5.99 -16.67
N GLN A 177 -33.51 6.47 -15.69
CA GLN A 177 -33.95 7.51 -14.77
C GLN A 177 -34.19 8.84 -15.51
N GLU A 178 -33.27 9.26 -16.38
CA GLU A 178 -33.41 10.47 -17.19
C GLU A 178 -34.69 10.43 -18.05
N MET A 179 -35.03 9.28 -18.61
CA MET A 179 -36.28 9.11 -19.36
C MET A 179 -37.52 9.35 -18.48
N VAL A 180 -37.52 8.82 -17.26
CA VAL A 180 -38.62 9.04 -16.29
C VAL A 180 -38.69 10.50 -15.88
N ASP A 181 -37.55 11.12 -15.58
CA ASP A 181 -37.48 12.52 -15.17
C ASP A 181 -37.99 13.46 -16.28
N VAL A 182 -37.57 13.22 -17.53
CA VAL A 182 -38.06 13.97 -18.71
C VAL A 182 -39.55 13.77 -18.91
N GLN A 183 -40.07 12.55 -18.73
CA GLN A 183 -41.49 12.28 -18.85
C GLN A 183 -42.31 13.02 -17.78
N GLN A 184 -41.85 13.02 -16.53
CA GLN A 184 -42.49 13.74 -15.43
C GLN A 184 -42.45 15.25 -15.65
N PHE A 185 -41.30 15.79 -16.06
CA PHE A 185 -41.16 17.20 -16.40
C PHE A 185 -42.12 17.63 -17.52
N ASN A 186 -42.15 16.88 -18.64
CA ASN A 186 -43.05 17.16 -19.75
C ASN A 186 -44.53 17.05 -19.35
N GLN A 187 -44.87 16.12 -18.46
CA GLN A 187 -46.24 16.00 -17.94
C GLN A 187 -46.60 17.23 -17.09
N GLY A 188 -45.70 17.68 -16.22
CA GLY A 188 -45.87 18.90 -15.42
C GLY A 188 -46.06 20.13 -16.29
N GLU A 189 -45.14 20.39 -17.23
CA GLU A 189 -45.22 21.50 -18.19
C GLU A 189 -46.53 21.47 -19.00
N ARG A 190 -46.97 20.28 -19.41
CA ARG A 190 -48.24 20.12 -20.12
C ARG A 190 -49.42 20.47 -19.21
N GLU A 191 -49.41 20.03 -17.96
CA GLU A 191 -50.45 20.35 -16.98
C GLU A 191 -50.51 21.85 -16.69
N GLU A 192 -49.37 22.49 -16.48
CA GLU A 192 -49.24 23.94 -16.28
C GLU A 192 -49.75 24.72 -17.49
N MET A 193 -49.34 24.34 -18.71
CA MET A 193 -49.86 24.97 -19.94
C MET A 193 -51.38 24.78 -20.08
N LEU A 194 -51.90 23.59 -19.75
CA LEU A 194 -53.34 23.33 -19.80
C LEU A 194 -54.10 24.14 -18.73
N GLU A 195 -53.52 24.34 -17.56
CA GLU A 195 -54.08 25.18 -16.51
C GLU A 195 -54.11 26.66 -16.94
N MET A 196 -53.02 27.17 -17.50
CA MET A 196 -52.95 28.51 -18.07
C MET A 196 -54.01 28.70 -19.18
N ILE A 197 -54.17 27.72 -20.08
CA ILE A 197 -55.22 27.77 -21.11
C ILE A 197 -56.62 27.82 -20.48
N ARG A 198 -56.87 27.04 -19.41
CA ARG A 198 -58.17 27.05 -18.71
C ARG A 198 -58.41 28.40 -18.02
N GLU A 199 -57.39 29.00 -17.42
CA GLU A 199 -57.45 30.34 -16.83
C GLU A 199 -57.75 31.41 -17.87
N LEU A 200 -56.98 31.48 -18.94
CA LEU A 200 -57.19 32.43 -20.03
C LEU A 200 -58.58 32.26 -20.66
N ARG A 201 -59.07 31.03 -20.83
CA ARG A 201 -60.43 30.78 -21.30
C ARG A 201 -61.50 31.29 -20.33
N ARG A 202 -61.31 31.13 -19.01
CA ARG A 202 -62.21 31.68 -17.99
C ARG A 202 -62.23 33.20 -18.04
N GLU A 203 -61.06 33.83 -18.11
CA GLU A 203 -60.93 35.28 -18.21
C GLU A 203 -61.55 35.84 -19.49
N LEU A 204 -61.27 35.21 -20.63
CA LEU A 204 -61.85 35.62 -21.91
C LEU A 204 -63.36 35.51 -21.86
N LYS A 205 -63.91 34.40 -21.37
CA LYS A 205 -65.37 34.23 -21.23
C LYS A 205 -65.99 35.30 -20.34
N LEU A 206 -65.35 35.64 -19.22
CA LEU A 206 -65.80 36.71 -18.34
C LEU A 206 -65.79 38.07 -19.07
N LYS A 207 -64.67 38.42 -19.71
CA LYS A 207 -64.52 39.69 -20.44
C LYS A 207 -65.53 39.79 -21.59
N SER A 208 -65.72 38.72 -22.36
CA SER A 208 -66.74 38.65 -23.42
C SER A 208 -68.15 38.85 -22.89
N MET A 209 -68.52 38.18 -21.79
CA MET A 209 -69.85 38.34 -21.18
C MET A 209 -70.10 39.77 -20.67
N ILE A 210 -69.09 40.41 -20.10
CA ILE A 210 -69.16 41.82 -19.70
C ILE A 210 -69.33 42.71 -20.94
N MET A 211 -68.54 42.49 -22.00
CA MET A 211 -68.67 43.26 -23.24
C MET A 211 -70.06 43.11 -23.86
N GLU A 212 -70.59 41.90 -23.95
CA GLU A 212 -71.94 41.62 -24.47
C GLU A 212 -73.05 42.30 -23.65
N SER A 213 -72.87 42.43 -22.34
CA SER A 213 -73.88 42.99 -21.44
C SER A 213 -73.87 44.53 -21.40
N PHE A 214 -72.68 45.15 -21.54
CA PHE A 214 -72.50 46.59 -21.25
C PHE A 214 -72.03 47.42 -22.45
N VAL A 215 -71.51 46.81 -23.52
CA VAL A 215 -70.96 47.54 -24.67
C VAL A 215 -71.85 47.35 -25.89
N PRO A 216 -72.37 48.43 -26.50
CA PRO A 216 -73.13 48.33 -27.75
C PRO A 216 -72.32 47.67 -28.87
N LEU A 217 -72.96 46.77 -29.62
CA LEU A 217 -72.31 46.01 -30.72
C LEU A 217 -71.60 46.90 -31.75
N LYS A 218 -72.14 48.09 -32.02
CA LYS A 218 -71.55 49.07 -32.96
C LYS A 218 -70.17 49.56 -32.51
N GLU A 219 -69.98 49.78 -31.21
CA GLU A 219 -68.71 50.26 -30.65
C GLU A 219 -67.66 49.15 -30.64
N VAL A 220 -68.08 47.90 -30.41
CA VAL A 220 -67.20 46.73 -30.48
C VAL A 220 -66.66 46.57 -31.90
N GLN A 221 -67.54 46.59 -32.91
CA GLN A 221 -67.15 46.49 -34.32
C GLN A 221 -66.24 47.64 -34.74
N SER A 222 -66.60 48.88 -34.38
CA SER A 222 -65.79 50.06 -34.68
C SER A 222 -64.40 49.98 -34.05
N THR A 223 -64.27 49.37 -32.88
CA THR A 223 -62.96 49.18 -32.22
C THR A 223 -62.16 48.06 -32.87
N GLN A 224 -62.80 46.94 -33.26
CA GLN A 224 -62.16 45.83 -33.97
C GLN A 224 -61.59 46.26 -35.31
N GLU A 225 -62.32 47.05 -36.10
CA GLU A 225 -61.86 47.57 -37.40
C GLU A 225 -60.64 48.50 -37.27
N ARG A 226 -60.50 49.18 -36.13
CA ARG A 226 -59.36 50.08 -35.84
C ARG A 226 -58.19 49.38 -35.15
N ALA A 227 -58.38 48.16 -34.67
CA ALA A 227 -57.35 47.41 -33.98
C ALA A 227 -56.38 46.81 -34.99
N LEU A 228 -55.10 47.13 -34.85
CA LEU A 228 -54.03 46.57 -35.66
C LEU A 228 -53.06 45.82 -34.77
N TRP A 229 -52.72 44.62 -35.20
CA TRP A 229 -51.70 43.81 -34.55
C TRP A 229 -50.31 44.31 -34.94
N ASP A 230 -49.48 44.61 -33.96
CA ASP A 230 -48.07 44.93 -34.16
C ASP A 230 -47.20 43.72 -33.76
N PRO A 231 -46.61 42.99 -34.72
CA PRO A 231 -45.82 41.80 -34.44
C PRO A 231 -44.45 42.11 -33.83
N GLU A 232 -43.95 43.35 -33.92
CA GLU A 232 -42.64 43.71 -33.34
C GLU A 232 -42.74 43.93 -31.83
N GLU A 233 -43.85 44.53 -31.38
CA GLU A 233 -44.11 44.82 -29.97
C GLU A 233 -45.03 43.76 -29.29
N ASP A 234 -45.58 42.80 -30.05
CA ASP A 234 -46.53 41.77 -29.58
C ASP A 234 -47.80 42.37 -28.93
N GLU A 235 -48.25 43.52 -29.45
CA GLU A 235 -49.35 44.30 -28.87
C GLU A 235 -50.41 44.71 -29.92
N TRP A 236 -51.66 44.79 -29.47
CA TRP A 236 -52.75 45.39 -30.26
C TRP A 236 -52.73 46.91 -30.11
N LYS A 237 -52.51 47.63 -31.23
CA LYS A 237 -52.59 49.10 -31.30
C LYS A 237 -53.94 49.53 -31.88
N ILE A 238 -54.71 50.29 -31.10
CA ILE A 238 -56.01 50.82 -31.54
C ILE A 238 -55.81 52.22 -32.13
N ARG A 239 -56.22 52.43 -33.39
CA ARG A 239 -56.16 53.78 -34.00
C ARG A 239 -57.14 54.73 -33.29
N PRO A 240 -56.71 55.96 -32.95
CA PRO A 240 -57.58 56.94 -32.31
C PRO A 240 -58.72 57.36 -33.26
N ILE A 241 -59.90 57.58 -32.69
CA ILE A 241 -61.04 58.13 -33.43
C ILE A 241 -60.70 59.58 -33.78
N LYS A 242 -60.55 59.87 -35.07
CA LYS A 242 -60.42 61.25 -35.56
C LYS A 242 -61.78 61.92 -35.44
N ILE A 243 -62.01 62.59 -34.31
CA ILE A 243 -63.10 63.57 -34.20
C ILE A 243 -62.58 64.85 -34.83
N GLU A 244 -62.96 65.12 -36.07
CA GLU A 244 -62.64 66.38 -36.73
C GLU A 244 -63.16 67.53 -35.86
N ARG A 245 -62.24 68.35 -35.33
CA ARG A 245 -62.58 69.44 -34.39
C ARG A 245 -63.41 70.53 -35.04
N GLU A 246 -63.34 70.64 -36.37
CA GLU A 246 -64.02 71.65 -37.18
C GLU A 246 -65.54 71.37 -37.28
N GLU A 247 -65.95 70.11 -37.16
CA GLU A 247 -67.37 69.69 -37.22
C GLU A 247 -67.99 69.45 -35.83
N ARG A 248 -67.39 70.00 -34.77
CA ARG A 248 -68.09 69.97 -33.47
C ARG A 248 -69.35 70.81 -33.62
N PRO A 249 -70.55 70.24 -33.40
CA PRO A 249 -71.77 71.03 -33.43
C PRO A 249 -71.65 72.12 -32.35
N VAL A 250 -71.42 73.36 -32.79
CA VAL A 250 -71.53 74.53 -31.92
C VAL A 250 -72.99 74.62 -31.56
N LYS A 251 -73.30 74.58 -30.26
CA LYS A 251 -74.67 74.76 -29.80
C LYS A 251 -75.17 76.10 -30.33
N PRO A 252 -76.30 76.15 -31.04
CA PRO A 252 -76.82 77.42 -31.52
C PRO A 252 -77.07 78.34 -30.33
N PRO A 253 -76.74 79.64 -30.43
CA PRO A 253 -77.06 80.59 -29.39
C PRO A 253 -78.59 80.63 -29.20
N SER A 254 -79.04 80.89 -27.97
CA SER A 254 -80.46 81.12 -27.73
C SER A 254 -80.97 82.31 -28.55
N ALA A 255 -82.28 82.42 -28.73
CA ALA A 255 -82.90 83.56 -29.41
C ALA A 255 -82.53 84.93 -28.80
N LEU A 256 -82.06 84.95 -27.56
CA LEU A 256 -81.60 86.13 -26.82
C LEU A 256 -80.06 86.27 -26.82
N GLY A 257 -79.34 85.51 -27.63
CA GLY A 257 -77.87 85.54 -27.72
C GLY A 257 -77.12 84.87 -26.56
N LEU A 258 -77.83 84.26 -25.60
CA LEU A 258 -77.21 83.54 -24.48
C LEU A 258 -76.66 82.17 -24.92
N PRO A 259 -75.62 81.63 -24.24
CA PRO A 259 -74.99 80.35 -24.59
C PRO A 259 -75.93 79.13 -24.53
N ARG A 260 -77.07 79.26 -23.84
CA ARG A 260 -78.12 78.23 -23.68
C ARG A 260 -79.49 78.91 -23.59
N PRO A 261 -80.58 78.26 -24.00
CA PRO A 261 -81.93 78.77 -23.77
C PRO A 261 -82.21 78.83 -22.26
N THR A 262 -82.51 80.01 -21.74
CA THR A 262 -82.88 80.24 -20.34
C THR A 262 -84.29 80.83 -20.27
N THR A 263 -85.03 80.47 -19.23
CA THR A 263 -86.37 81.02 -18.96
C THR A 263 -86.27 82.48 -18.50
N GLU A 264 -87.30 83.29 -18.74
CA GLU A 264 -87.40 84.67 -18.20
C GLU A 264 -87.16 84.73 -16.69
N PHE A 265 -87.73 83.79 -15.94
CA PHE A 265 -87.56 83.71 -14.49
C PHE A 265 -86.07 83.61 -14.09
N ALA A 266 -85.34 82.65 -14.65
CA ALA A 266 -83.91 82.49 -14.40
C ALA A 266 -83.10 83.75 -14.77
N ARG A 267 -83.47 84.45 -15.86
CA ARG A 267 -82.81 85.69 -16.28
C ARG A 267 -83.02 86.83 -15.28
N VAL A 268 -84.26 87.01 -14.81
CA VAL A 268 -84.61 88.06 -13.83
C VAL A 268 -83.96 87.76 -12.48
N THR A 269 -84.01 86.53 -12.00
CA THR A 269 -83.40 86.13 -10.73
C THR A 269 -81.88 86.31 -10.74
N ARG A 270 -81.22 86.00 -11.87
CA ARG A 270 -79.79 86.33 -12.07
C ARG A 270 -79.54 87.85 -12.07
N ALA A 271 -80.36 88.62 -12.77
CA ALA A 271 -80.22 90.08 -12.80
C ALA A 271 -80.45 90.73 -11.42
N MET A 272 -81.26 90.09 -10.57
CA MET A 272 -81.47 90.47 -9.17
C MET A 272 -80.34 90.01 -8.24
N GLY A 273 -79.32 89.30 -8.75
CA GLY A 273 -78.12 88.92 -7.99
C GLY A 273 -78.24 87.65 -7.15
N ASP A 274 -79.23 86.78 -7.41
CA ASP A 274 -79.31 85.48 -6.73
C ASP A 274 -78.13 84.57 -7.17
N PRO A 275 -77.26 84.12 -6.23
CA PRO A 275 -76.08 83.30 -6.55
C PRO A 275 -76.40 81.85 -6.92
N ASN A 276 -77.68 81.45 -6.94
CA ASN A 276 -78.07 80.07 -7.14
C ASN A 276 -77.58 79.52 -8.51
N PRO A 277 -76.73 78.48 -8.53
CA PRO A 277 -76.16 77.92 -9.76
C PRO A 277 -77.22 77.36 -10.71
N ARG A 278 -78.45 77.11 -10.23
CA ARG A 278 -79.59 76.68 -11.05
C ARG A 278 -79.97 77.67 -12.15
N TYR A 279 -79.78 78.97 -11.92
CA TYR A 279 -80.17 80.03 -12.87
C TYR A 279 -79.02 80.54 -13.74
N MET A 280 -77.81 79.98 -13.56
CA MET A 280 -76.62 80.35 -14.30
C MET A 280 -76.46 79.49 -15.57
N TYR A 281 -76.03 80.10 -16.68
CA TYR A 281 -75.76 79.36 -17.92
C TYR A 281 -74.33 78.79 -17.96
N ASP A 282 -73.43 79.38 -17.15
CA ASP A 282 -72.09 78.89 -16.93
C ASP A 282 -72.12 77.88 -15.80
N SER A 283 -71.57 76.68 -16.02
CA SER A 283 -71.45 75.63 -14.99
C SER A 283 -70.34 75.96 -14.00
N ILE A 284 -70.36 77.18 -13.47
CA ILE A 284 -69.40 77.74 -12.53
C ILE A 284 -70.20 78.13 -11.29
N VAL A 285 -69.85 77.56 -10.15
CA VAL A 285 -70.40 77.97 -8.86
C VAL A 285 -69.68 79.24 -8.44
N MET A 286 -70.41 80.34 -8.29
CA MET A 286 -69.85 81.57 -7.72
C MET A 286 -69.68 81.32 -6.22
N THR A 287 -68.45 81.08 -5.80
CA THR A 287 -68.06 81.00 -4.39
C THR A 287 -67.46 82.33 -3.97
N ASP A 288 -67.79 82.80 -2.78
CA ASP A 288 -67.08 83.93 -2.17
C ASP A 288 -65.61 83.51 -2.00
N LEU A 289 -64.67 84.28 -2.56
CA LEU A 289 -63.25 84.03 -2.34
C LEU A 289 -62.92 84.42 -0.90
N ASP A 290 -62.65 83.42 -0.06
CA ASP A 290 -62.09 83.65 1.27
C ASP A 290 -60.61 84.02 1.11
N LEU A 291 -60.34 85.33 1.15
CA LEU A 291 -58.98 85.86 1.09
C LEU A 291 -58.29 85.50 2.41
N PRO A 292 -57.09 84.89 2.39
CA PRO A 292 -56.38 84.57 3.61
C PRO A 292 -56.16 85.83 4.44
N GLU A 293 -56.29 85.72 5.77
CA GLU A 293 -55.94 86.81 6.68
C GLU A 293 -54.53 87.30 6.38
N ARG A 294 -54.34 88.62 6.34
CA ARG A 294 -53.07 89.25 5.98
C ARG A 294 -51.97 88.75 6.92
N THR A 295 -51.07 87.91 6.42
CA THR A 295 -49.95 87.32 7.18
C THR A 295 -48.71 88.21 7.23
N THR A 296 -48.77 89.42 6.66
CA THR A 296 -47.69 90.40 6.74
C THR A 296 -47.97 91.42 7.83
N GLU A 297 -47.03 91.57 8.76
CA GLU A 297 -46.94 92.76 9.63
C GLU A 297 -46.43 93.94 8.80
N ASP A 298 -46.95 95.14 9.07
CA ASP A 298 -46.44 96.35 8.41
C ASP A 298 -45.01 96.60 8.89
N PHE A 299 -44.10 96.94 7.97
CA PHE A 299 -42.72 97.23 8.31
C PHE A 299 -42.66 98.54 9.10
N GLU A 300 -42.65 98.45 10.42
CA GLU A 300 -42.36 99.59 11.28
C GLU A 300 -40.87 99.93 11.13
N VAL A 301 -40.59 101.05 10.47
CA VAL A 301 -39.24 101.61 10.35
C VAL A 301 -38.80 102.02 11.76
N HIS A 302 -38.13 101.12 12.49
CA HIS A 302 -37.37 101.50 13.67
C HIS A 302 -36.15 102.32 13.19
N PRO A 303 -36.08 103.64 13.46
CA PRO A 303 -35.00 104.48 12.95
C PRO A 303 -33.61 103.99 13.38
N GLU A 304 -33.52 103.40 14.58
CA GLU A 304 -32.27 102.83 15.10
C GLU A 304 -31.80 101.57 14.37
N LEU A 305 -32.72 100.80 13.77
CA LEU A 305 -32.37 99.62 12.98
C LEU A 305 -31.96 100.04 11.56
N GLY A 306 -32.58 101.09 11.03
CA GLY A 306 -32.20 101.76 9.79
C GLY A 306 -30.77 102.28 9.83
N ASP A 307 -30.41 103.08 10.83
CA ASP A 307 -29.06 103.67 10.95
C ASP A 307 -27.96 102.61 11.11
N ARG A 308 -28.24 101.51 11.82
CA ARG A 308 -27.29 100.39 11.95
C ARG A 308 -27.09 99.64 10.64
N ILE A 309 -28.19 99.40 9.92
CA ILE A 309 -28.14 98.70 8.63
C ILE A 309 -27.49 99.60 7.57
N GLU A 310 -27.79 100.90 7.56
CA GLU A 310 -27.17 101.89 6.68
C GLU A 310 -25.69 102.09 6.99
N GLY A 311 -25.31 102.15 8.27
CA GLY A 311 -23.90 102.20 8.71
C GLY A 311 -23.11 100.95 8.31
N ALA A 312 -23.71 99.76 8.46
CA ALA A 312 -23.10 98.51 8.04
C ALA A 312 -22.98 98.40 6.50
N LEU A 313 -23.99 98.87 5.77
CA LEU A 313 -23.95 98.92 4.30
C LEU A 313 -22.92 99.93 3.80
N THR A 314 -22.86 101.13 4.38
CA THR A 314 -21.88 102.16 3.98
C THR A 314 -20.45 101.77 4.30
N LEU A 315 -20.19 101.07 5.42
CA LEU A 315 -18.88 100.49 5.72
C LEU A 315 -18.50 99.36 4.74
N ALA A 316 -19.48 98.57 4.27
CA ALA A 316 -19.25 97.52 3.28
C ALA A 316 -19.10 98.05 1.83
N LEU A 317 -19.61 99.26 1.55
CA LEU A 317 -19.64 99.89 0.24
C LEU A 317 -18.55 100.95 0.04
N SER A 318 -17.83 101.39 1.07
CA SER A 318 -16.69 102.29 0.93
C SER A 318 -15.48 101.55 0.31
N PRO A 319 -15.01 101.93 -0.88
CA PRO A 319 -13.89 101.27 -1.56
C PRO A 319 -12.53 101.81 -1.07
N ASP A 320 -11.60 100.90 -0.83
CA ASP A 320 -10.15 101.08 -0.61
C ASP A 320 -9.67 101.47 0.80
N ASP A 321 -9.40 100.45 1.63
CA ASP A 321 -8.06 100.20 2.20
C ASP A 321 -8.03 98.79 2.85
N ASP A 322 -7.36 97.86 2.18
CA ASP A 322 -6.88 96.61 2.78
C ASP A 322 -5.74 96.90 3.77
N ASP A 323 -5.63 96.07 4.81
CA ASP A 323 -4.51 95.91 5.77
C ASP A 323 -4.35 96.88 6.96
N ALA A 324 -5.10 96.61 8.04
CA ALA A 324 -4.53 96.62 9.39
C ALA A 324 -5.30 95.70 10.35
N ALA A 325 -4.77 94.50 10.55
CA ALA A 325 -5.11 93.63 11.67
C ALA A 325 -4.92 94.33 13.03
N LYS A 326 -5.91 94.23 13.93
CA LYS A 326 -5.77 93.64 15.28
C LYS A 326 -7.00 93.88 16.18
N GLY A 327 -7.58 92.79 16.65
CA GLY A 327 -7.64 92.53 18.09
C GLY A 327 -9.00 92.68 18.79
N GLY A 328 -9.49 91.54 19.28
CA GLY A 328 -10.43 91.42 20.41
C GLY A 328 -11.88 91.24 19.98
N GLY A 329 -12.53 90.08 20.05
CA GLY A 329 -12.35 88.95 20.95
C GLY A 329 -13.56 88.90 21.89
N ALA A 330 -14.47 87.94 21.68
CA ALA A 330 -15.21 87.22 22.71
C ALA A 330 -16.20 86.23 22.08
N ASP A 331 -16.05 84.96 22.48
CA ASP A 331 -16.93 83.82 22.26
C ASP A 331 -18.41 84.07 22.62
N GLU A 332 -19.34 83.37 21.96
CA GLU A 332 -20.03 82.21 22.56
C GLU A 332 -21.18 81.63 21.70
N LYS A 333 -20.98 80.35 21.35
CA LYS A 333 -21.92 79.21 21.36
C LYS A 333 -23.42 79.47 21.17
N ALA A 334 -23.91 79.10 19.99
CA ALA A 334 -25.32 78.86 19.72
C ALA A 334 -25.77 77.47 20.22
N HIS A 335 -26.67 77.44 21.20
CA HIS A 335 -27.55 76.30 21.49
C HIS A 335 -28.88 76.48 20.74
N THR A 336 -29.17 75.55 19.85
CA THR A 336 -30.47 75.40 19.19
C THR A 336 -31.40 74.58 20.07
N ASN A 337 -32.65 75.02 20.27
CA ASN A 337 -33.77 74.13 20.59
C ASN A 337 -35.15 74.73 20.25
N GLY A 338 -35.86 74.02 19.36
CA GLY A 338 -37.33 73.90 19.23
C GLY A 338 -38.08 75.08 18.57
N ARG A 339 -39.12 74.92 17.75
CA ARG A 339 -39.98 73.79 17.31
C ARG A 339 -41.04 74.39 16.33
N PRO A 340 -41.99 73.63 15.73
CA PRO A 340 -41.93 72.62 14.67
C PRO A 340 -42.57 73.09 13.34
N THR A 341 -42.32 72.39 12.22
CA THR A 341 -43.29 72.31 11.13
C THR A 341 -43.55 70.87 10.68
N THR A 342 -44.68 70.71 10.03
CA THR A 342 -45.54 69.55 9.90
C THR A 342 -45.05 68.53 8.87
N GLY A 343 -45.31 67.25 9.17
CA GLY A 343 -44.87 66.13 8.35
C GLY A 343 -45.66 65.98 7.05
N SER A 344 -44.93 65.91 5.94
CA SER A 344 -45.38 65.31 4.69
C SER A 344 -44.71 63.95 4.53
N ARG A 345 -45.53 62.88 4.57
CA ARG A 345 -45.11 61.50 4.39
C ARG A 345 -44.68 61.27 2.93
N LYS A 346 -43.41 60.92 2.71
CA LYS A 346 -42.91 60.34 1.45
C LYS A 346 -43.49 58.93 1.25
N ARG A 347 -44.02 58.65 0.05
CA ARG A 347 -44.37 57.29 -0.42
C ARG A 347 -43.10 56.45 -0.60
N PRO A 348 -43.10 55.15 -0.28
CA PRO A 348 -41.98 54.27 -0.61
C PRO A 348 -41.99 53.89 -2.09
N GLN A 349 -40.81 53.92 -2.72
CA GLN A 349 -40.53 53.31 -4.02
C GLN A 349 -40.53 51.78 -3.87
N SER A 350 -41.33 51.10 -4.68
CA SER A 350 -41.21 49.66 -4.90
C SER A 350 -40.14 49.39 -5.96
N GLY A 351 -38.99 48.90 -5.53
CA GLY A 351 -37.97 48.34 -6.41
C GLY A 351 -38.39 46.97 -6.93
N ARG A 352 -38.43 46.79 -8.25
CA ARG A 352 -38.56 45.50 -8.92
C ARG A 352 -37.17 45.07 -9.39
N PRO A 353 -36.68 43.85 -9.09
CA PRO A 353 -35.39 43.39 -9.59
C PRO A 353 -35.51 43.06 -11.09
N GLY A 354 -34.65 43.67 -11.90
CA GLY A 354 -34.51 43.37 -13.31
C GLY A 354 -33.62 42.15 -13.54
N THR A 355 -34.18 41.12 -14.16
CA THR A 355 -33.41 40.01 -14.75
C THR A 355 -33.49 40.13 -16.27
N GLY A 356 -32.58 40.90 -16.86
CA GLY A 356 -32.35 40.93 -18.30
C GLY A 356 -31.21 39.99 -18.66
N ARG A 357 -31.51 38.81 -19.20
CA ARG A 357 -30.52 37.93 -19.84
C ARG A 357 -30.79 37.96 -21.35
N LYS A 358 -29.80 38.42 -22.11
CA LYS A 358 -29.79 38.46 -23.58
C LYS A 358 -29.89 37.03 -24.13
N HIS A 359 -30.76 36.82 -25.12
CA HIS A 359 -30.67 35.68 -26.03
C HIS A 359 -30.55 36.20 -27.46
N GLU A 360 -29.39 35.92 -28.07
CA GLU A 360 -29.14 36.09 -29.49
C GLU A 360 -29.91 35.04 -30.30
N GLY A 361 -30.30 35.43 -31.51
CA GLY A 361 -31.15 34.64 -32.40
C GLY A 361 -30.50 33.34 -32.91
N GLY A 362 -31.36 32.35 -33.11
CA GLY A 362 -31.05 31.09 -33.78
C GLY A 362 -32.35 30.50 -34.35
N GLU A 363 -32.27 30.05 -35.59
CA GLU A 363 -33.37 29.61 -36.46
C GLU A 363 -34.25 28.46 -35.91
N ALA A 364 -35.51 28.49 -36.35
CA ALA A 364 -36.41 27.38 -36.68
C ALA A 364 -36.27 26.05 -35.88
N ALA A 365 -37.25 25.78 -35.00
CA ALA A 365 -37.48 24.42 -34.50
C ALA A 365 -38.96 24.19 -34.13
N PHE A 366 -39.82 23.94 -35.11
CA PHE A 366 -41.06 23.20 -34.87
C PHE A 366 -40.76 21.69 -35.04
N PRO A 367 -41.22 20.80 -34.13
CA PRO A 367 -41.02 19.37 -34.30
C PRO A 367 -41.88 18.84 -35.45
N GLN A 368 -41.23 18.32 -36.49
CA GLN A 368 -41.90 17.64 -37.60
C GLN A 368 -42.34 16.23 -37.15
N ALA A 369 -43.64 15.96 -37.21
CA ALA A 369 -44.21 14.66 -36.88
C ALA A 369 -43.68 13.57 -37.83
N ARG A 370 -42.93 12.60 -37.29
CA ARG A 370 -42.56 11.39 -38.03
C ARG A 370 -43.75 10.42 -38.00
N GLY A 371 -44.58 10.50 -39.03
CA GLY A 371 -45.61 9.50 -39.31
C GLY A 371 -44.98 8.17 -39.74
N LEU A 372 -45.39 7.08 -39.10
CA LEU A 372 -45.13 5.71 -39.50
C LEU A 372 -46.33 5.21 -40.33
N VAL A 373 -46.02 4.68 -41.52
CA VAL A 373 -46.80 3.75 -42.36
C VAL A 373 -47.95 4.32 -43.21
N SER A 374 -47.78 4.18 -44.53
CA SER A 374 -48.84 3.68 -45.41
C SER A 374 -48.24 2.65 -46.35
N ARG A 375 -48.86 1.47 -46.36
CA ARG A 375 -48.67 0.39 -47.32
C ARG A 375 -49.10 0.88 -48.71
N GLU A 376 -48.29 0.64 -49.73
CA GLU A 376 -48.55 -0.22 -50.90
C GLU A 376 -47.34 -0.16 -51.86
#